data_AF-A0A956RPN3-F1
#
_entry.id   AF-A0A956RPN3-F1
#
_cell.length_a   1.000
_cell.length_b   1.000
_cell.length_c   1.000
_cell.angle_alpha   90.00
_cell.angle_beta   90.00
_cell.angle_gamma   90.00
#
_symmetry.space_group_name_H-M   'P 1'
#
loop_
_entity.id
_entity.type
_entity.pdbx_description
1 polymer ?
#
loop_
_entity_poly.entity_id
_entity_poly.type
_entity_poly.pdbx_seq_one_letter_code
_entity_poly.pdbx_strand_id
1 'polypeptide(L)'
;MKRTYWIGLALVGSLAAWGFAHAGDDADDHHMMHSGMGGMMGEEGHHAEQPGHSHEHMMLHHGQVAMTEHHHFETVFQPDGVRIYCYTEGQAPAGVGKTTGKVDMKYQDGRTAEVDLTDTQPKKGDTTVYYCPGHPDATQMEPGICKQCGGMELMKQDFLFAPMDLSKVAPGSMKMTAHLKGMGGDEPEATFTETFQGMSSDIDNDHDEHDEHHEEHPDAH
;
A
#
# COMPACT_ATOMS: atom_id res chain seq x y z
N MET A 1 22.12 3.95 52.46
CA MET A 1 22.61 5.34 52.59
C MET A 1 21.77 6.18 51.63
N LYS A 2 20.79 6.98 52.11
CA LYS A 2 20.89 8.45 52.33
C LYS A 2 21.42 9.15 51.05
N ARG A 3 20.75 10.06 50.33
CA ARG A 3 19.79 11.15 50.63
C ARG A 3 19.34 11.75 49.26
N THR A 4 18.07 12.04 48.99
CA THR A 4 17.33 13.31 49.23
C THR A 4 17.25 14.25 48.02
N TYR A 5 16.02 14.38 47.50
CA TYR A 5 15.29 15.56 47.00
C TYR A 5 16.03 16.90 46.77
N TRP A 6 15.71 17.55 45.63
CA TRP A 6 15.47 18.99 45.57
C TRP A 6 14.22 19.33 44.72
N ILE A 7 13.35 20.09 45.37
CA ILE A 7 12.25 20.96 44.90
C ILE A 7 12.86 22.00 43.95
N GLY A 8 12.33 22.43 42.81
CA GLY A 8 10.98 22.84 42.46
C GLY A 8 11.08 24.30 41.95
N LEU A 9 10.43 24.65 40.84
CA LEU A 9 10.05 26.03 40.56
C LEU A 9 8.93 26.05 39.51
N ALA A 10 7.76 26.47 39.95
CA ALA A 10 6.65 26.87 39.11
C ALA A 10 6.98 28.21 38.44
N LEU A 11 6.69 28.33 37.15
CA LEU A 11 6.58 29.62 36.48
C LEU A 11 5.16 29.77 35.94
N VAL A 12 4.60 30.90 36.31
CA VAL A 12 3.21 31.33 36.19
C VAL A 12 3.11 32.22 34.94
N GLY A 13 2.01 32.08 34.21
CA GLY A 13 1.40 33.20 33.49
C GLY A 13 1.66 33.28 31.98
N SER A 14 0.60 33.16 31.19
CA SER A 14 -0.06 34.35 30.64
C SER A 14 -1.35 33.97 29.91
N LEU A 15 -2.41 34.65 30.32
CA LEU A 15 -3.69 34.75 29.62
C LEU A 15 -3.51 35.58 28.34
N ALA A 16 -4.06 35.11 27.21
CA ALA A 16 -4.48 35.97 26.13
C ALA A 16 -5.72 35.36 25.46
N ALA A 17 -6.88 35.86 25.87
CA ALA A 17 -8.14 35.65 25.21
C ALA A 17 -8.17 36.47 23.91
N TRP A 18 -8.47 35.83 22.78
CA TRP A 18 -8.89 36.50 21.56
C TRP A 18 -10.29 36.00 21.23
N GLY A 19 -11.30 36.76 21.67
CA GLY A 19 -12.64 36.66 21.15
C GLY A 19 -12.76 37.60 19.95
N PHE A 20 -13.03 37.04 18.77
CA PHE A 20 -13.55 37.81 17.64
C PHE A 20 -14.98 37.34 17.39
N ALA A 21 -15.91 38.22 17.70
CA ALA A 21 -17.32 38.11 17.33
C ALA A 21 -17.48 38.66 15.90
N HIS A 22 -18.15 37.90 15.04
CA HIS A 22 -18.80 38.42 13.84
C HIS A 22 -20.28 38.04 13.90
N ALA A 23 -21.09 39.06 14.16
CA ALA A 23 -22.52 39.08 13.90
C ALA A 23 -22.73 39.93 12.64
N GLY A 24 -23.64 39.51 11.78
CA GLY A 24 -23.98 40.16 10.53
C GLY A 24 -24.97 39.31 9.76
N ASP A 25 -26.21 39.31 10.25
CA ASP A 25 -27.41 38.94 9.51
C ASP A 25 -27.54 39.79 8.23
N ASP A 26 -27.99 39.20 7.13
CA ASP A 26 -29.11 39.74 6.35
C ASP A 26 -29.54 38.72 5.28
N ALA A 27 -30.84 38.44 5.31
CA ALA A 27 -31.58 37.62 4.37
C ALA A 27 -31.74 38.36 3.04
N ASP A 28 -31.85 37.62 1.92
CA ASP A 28 -33.02 37.78 1.07
C ASP A 28 -33.20 36.64 0.06
N ASP A 29 -34.48 36.39 -0.13
CA ASP A 29 -35.18 35.24 -0.66
C ASP A 29 -35.38 35.40 -2.17
N HIS A 30 -35.01 34.43 -3.00
CA HIS A 30 -35.63 34.27 -4.32
C HIS A 30 -35.70 32.80 -4.74
N HIS A 31 -36.93 32.29 -4.63
CA HIS A 31 -37.52 31.18 -5.38
C HIS A 31 -36.98 31.00 -6.81
N MET A 32 -36.50 29.80 -7.12
CA MET A 32 -36.78 29.11 -8.38
C MET A 32 -36.92 27.61 -8.06
N MET A 33 -38.16 27.12 -7.98
CA MET A 33 -38.43 25.70 -7.98
C MET A 33 -38.18 25.15 -9.39
N HIS A 34 -37.18 24.28 -9.53
CA HIS A 34 -37.11 23.36 -10.66
C HIS A 34 -37.30 21.94 -10.14
N SER A 35 -38.49 21.42 -10.38
CA SER A 35 -38.79 20.00 -10.33
C SER A 35 -37.97 19.28 -11.41
N GLY A 36 -37.03 18.46 -10.98
CA GLY A 36 -36.24 17.58 -11.84
C GLY A 36 -36.03 16.26 -11.12
N MET A 37 -36.82 15.27 -11.49
CA MET A 37 -36.66 13.88 -11.10
C MET A 37 -35.30 13.35 -11.58
N GLY A 38 -34.58 12.61 -10.73
CA GLY A 38 -33.48 11.78 -11.21
C GLY A 38 -32.46 11.39 -10.14
N GLY A 39 -32.42 10.09 -9.81
CA GLY A 39 -31.18 9.39 -9.50
C GLY A 39 -30.60 9.57 -8.09
N MET A 40 -30.91 8.61 -7.22
CA MET A 40 -29.98 8.19 -6.18
C MET A 40 -28.69 7.71 -6.86
N MET A 41 -27.60 8.45 -6.70
CA MET A 41 -26.26 7.91 -6.93
C MET A 41 -25.59 7.85 -5.57
N GLY A 42 -25.36 6.62 -5.11
CA GLY A 42 -24.48 6.38 -3.99
C GLY A 42 -23.09 6.89 -4.32
N GLU A 43 -22.41 7.38 -3.29
CA GLU A 43 -20.96 7.55 -3.28
C GLU A 43 -20.29 6.18 -3.49
N GLU A 44 -20.19 5.77 -4.75
CA GLU A 44 -19.25 4.78 -5.20
C GLU A 44 -17.91 5.50 -5.34
N GLY A 45 -16.98 5.18 -4.44
CA GLY A 45 -15.58 5.56 -4.58
C GLY A 45 -15.03 4.94 -5.85
N HIS A 46 -15.09 5.70 -6.94
CA HIS A 46 -14.43 5.36 -8.19
C HIS A 46 -12.92 5.33 -7.93
N HIS A 47 -12.36 4.13 -7.82
CA HIS A 47 -10.97 3.90 -8.11
C HIS A 47 -10.73 4.43 -9.53
N ALA A 48 -9.94 5.49 -9.64
CA ALA A 48 -9.55 6.04 -10.92
C ALA A 48 -8.56 5.06 -11.56
N GLU A 49 -9.07 4.09 -12.33
CA GLU A 49 -8.26 3.33 -13.27
C GLU A 49 -7.83 4.31 -14.39
N GLN A 50 -6.55 4.72 -14.36
CA GLN A 50 -5.97 5.45 -15.48
C GLN A 50 -5.77 4.51 -16.67
N PRO A 51 -5.99 4.97 -17.91
CA PRO A 51 -5.96 4.11 -19.08
C PRO A 51 -4.51 3.76 -19.46
N GLY A 52 -4.19 2.46 -19.51
CA GLY A 52 -3.16 1.94 -20.42
C GLY A 52 -1.87 1.36 -19.82
N HIS A 53 -1.83 0.96 -18.55
CA HIS A 53 -0.71 0.19 -18.01
C HIS A 53 -1.20 -1.20 -17.59
N SER A 54 -0.70 -2.26 -18.25
CA SER A 54 -1.01 -3.64 -17.86
C SER A 54 -0.44 -3.90 -16.46
N HIS A 55 -1.30 -4.20 -15.50
CA HIS A 55 -0.90 -4.59 -14.13
C HIS A 55 -0.27 -5.99 -14.06
N GLU A 56 -0.19 -6.72 -15.17
CA GLU A 56 0.28 -8.12 -15.22
C GLU A 56 1.72 -8.33 -14.74
N HIS A 57 2.60 -7.32 -14.80
CA HIS A 57 4.01 -7.48 -14.40
C HIS A 57 4.29 -7.23 -12.91
N MET A 58 3.30 -6.78 -12.12
CA MET A 58 3.56 -6.16 -10.80
C MET A 58 3.08 -6.96 -9.59
N MET A 59 2.73 -8.23 -9.78
CA MET A 59 2.36 -9.15 -8.70
C MET A 59 3.47 -10.18 -8.49
N LEU A 60 4.73 -9.76 -8.39
CA LEU A 60 5.86 -10.69 -8.25
C LEU A 60 5.89 -11.35 -6.85
N HIS A 61 5.24 -10.72 -5.88
CA HIS A 61 5.10 -11.20 -4.51
C HIS A 61 3.65 -11.56 -4.17
N HIS A 62 2.76 -11.57 -5.18
CA HIS A 62 1.35 -11.90 -5.10
C HIS A 62 0.60 -10.95 -4.14
N GLY A 63 0.96 -9.66 -4.18
CA GLY A 63 0.34 -8.60 -3.39
C GLY A 63 -0.74 -7.81 -4.14
N GLN A 64 -1.33 -6.84 -3.43
CA GLN A 64 -2.22 -5.84 -4.00
C GLN A 64 -1.41 -4.72 -4.65
N VAL A 65 -1.82 -4.23 -5.82
CA VAL A 65 -1.06 -3.22 -6.57
C VAL A 65 -1.73 -1.86 -6.50
N ALA A 66 -0.98 -0.85 -6.08
CA ALA A 66 -1.32 0.56 -6.20
C ALA A 66 -0.38 1.25 -7.19
N MET A 67 -0.82 2.36 -7.77
CA MET A 67 0.02 3.20 -8.62
C MET A 67 -0.22 4.68 -8.38
N THR A 68 0.82 5.46 -8.61
CA THR A 68 0.75 6.91 -8.79
C THR A 68 1.18 7.26 -10.22
N GLU A 69 1.47 8.52 -10.51
CA GLU A 69 1.91 8.93 -11.86
C GLU A 69 3.27 8.32 -12.22
N HIS A 70 4.21 8.24 -11.26
CA HIS A 70 5.59 7.82 -11.54
C HIS A 70 6.05 6.56 -10.79
N HIS A 71 5.21 6.00 -9.92
CA HIS A 71 5.56 4.84 -9.12
C HIS A 71 4.45 3.81 -9.11
N HIS A 72 4.86 2.57 -8.88
CA HIS A 72 3.96 1.48 -8.59
C HIS A 72 4.38 0.82 -7.28
N PHE A 73 3.41 0.29 -6.57
CA PHE A 73 3.57 -0.30 -5.25
C PHE A 73 2.88 -1.65 -5.22
N GLU A 74 3.57 -2.67 -4.73
CA GLU A 74 2.96 -3.95 -4.42
C GLU A 74 2.94 -4.12 -2.90
N THR A 75 1.73 -4.27 -2.35
CA THR A 75 1.47 -4.41 -0.93
C THR A 75 1.17 -5.86 -0.61
N VAL A 76 2.05 -6.50 0.14
CA VAL A 76 1.91 -7.89 0.60
C VAL A 76 1.54 -7.89 2.07
N PHE A 77 0.37 -8.43 2.37
CA PHE A 77 -0.10 -8.64 3.73
C PHE A 77 0.28 -10.05 4.19
N GLN A 78 0.94 -10.13 5.34
CA GLN A 78 1.27 -11.37 6.03
C GLN A 78 0.87 -11.28 7.50
N PRO A 79 0.82 -12.40 8.24
CA PRO A 79 0.42 -12.40 9.65
C PRO A 79 1.25 -11.47 10.54
N ASP A 80 2.50 -11.19 10.18
CA ASP A 80 3.45 -10.39 10.97
C ASP A 80 3.56 -8.92 10.55
N GLY A 81 2.89 -8.52 9.47
CA GLY A 81 2.80 -7.13 9.06
C GLY A 81 2.62 -6.92 7.56
N VAL A 82 2.81 -5.67 7.17
CA VAL A 82 2.66 -5.21 5.79
C VAL A 82 4.03 -4.99 5.18
N ARG A 83 4.21 -5.47 3.94
CA ARG A 83 5.40 -5.24 3.12
C ARG A 83 5.00 -4.43 1.90
N ILE A 84 5.71 -3.34 1.62
CA ILE A 84 5.48 -2.50 0.44
C ILE A 84 6.74 -2.56 -0.41
N TYR A 85 6.61 -3.19 -1.57
CA TYR A 85 7.64 -3.23 -2.61
C TYR A 85 7.41 -2.07 -3.56
N CYS A 86 8.47 -1.30 -3.84
CA CYS A 86 8.41 -0.17 -4.74
C CYS A 86 8.95 -0.54 -6.11
N TYR A 87 8.36 0.03 -7.15
CA TYR A 87 8.78 -0.10 -8.52
C TYR A 87 8.74 1.26 -9.22
N THR A 88 9.60 1.43 -10.23
CA THR A 88 9.64 2.63 -11.05
C THR A 88 8.41 2.71 -11.99
N GLU A 89 8.27 3.83 -12.70
CA GLU A 89 7.33 3.98 -13.81
C GLU A 89 7.47 2.86 -14.86
N GLY A 90 8.71 2.47 -15.16
CA GLY A 90 9.04 1.35 -16.05
C GLY A 90 8.85 -0.03 -15.43
N GLN A 91 8.17 -0.13 -14.28
CA GLN A 91 7.86 -1.37 -13.56
C GLN A 91 9.07 -2.15 -13.06
N ALA A 92 10.25 -1.54 -13.04
CA ALA A 92 11.46 -2.16 -12.51
C ALA A 92 11.52 -2.05 -10.98
N PRO A 93 12.03 -3.08 -10.27
CA PRO A 93 12.25 -3.02 -8.83
C PRO A 93 13.06 -1.79 -8.42
N ALA A 94 12.53 -1.01 -7.48
CA ALA A 94 13.16 0.18 -6.93
C ALA A 94 13.60 -0.07 -5.48
N GLY A 95 14.85 0.28 -5.18
CA GLY A 95 15.39 0.16 -3.83
C GLY A 95 14.77 1.15 -2.86
N VAL A 96 14.49 0.73 -1.62
CA VAL A 96 13.79 1.55 -0.63
C VAL A 96 14.69 2.24 0.41
N GLY A 97 16.01 2.06 0.37
CA GLY A 97 16.93 2.53 1.41
C GLY A 97 16.99 4.06 1.68
N LYS A 98 16.30 4.89 0.88
CA LYS A 98 16.10 6.33 1.14
C LYS A 98 14.64 6.70 1.43
N THR A 99 13.74 5.75 1.21
CA THR A 99 12.30 5.94 1.38
C THR A 99 11.95 5.74 2.84
N THR A 100 11.14 6.65 3.36
CA THR A 100 10.61 6.59 4.71
C THR A 100 9.10 6.77 4.63
N GLY A 101 8.39 6.41 5.69
CA GLY A 101 6.96 6.60 5.69
C GLY A 101 6.29 6.02 6.91
N LYS A 102 4.97 6.08 6.86
CA LYS A 102 4.05 5.53 7.86
C LYS A 102 2.89 4.87 7.14
N VAL A 103 2.23 3.97 7.84
CA VAL A 103 0.95 3.42 7.42
C VAL A 103 -0.10 3.66 8.48
N ASP A 104 -1.24 4.20 8.05
CA ASP A 104 -2.44 4.41 8.85
C ASP A 104 -3.44 3.29 8.60
N MET A 105 -3.80 2.54 9.64
CA MET A 105 -4.83 1.51 9.59
C MET A 105 -6.15 2.07 10.11
N LYS A 106 -7.22 1.76 9.41
CA LYS A 106 -8.60 1.97 9.87
C LYS A 106 -9.36 0.66 9.79
N TYR A 107 -9.82 0.18 10.94
CA TYR A 107 -10.60 -1.05 11.06
C TYR A 107 -12.10 -0.73 11.05
N GLN A 108 -12.91 -1.67 10.57
CA GLN A 108 -14.37 -1.52 10.56
C GLN A 108 -14.98 -1.39 11.97
N ASP A 109 -14.31 -1.92 12.99
CA ASP A 109 -14.72 -1.77 14.40
C ASP A 109 -14.36 -0.41 15.02
N GLY A 110 -13.82 0.51 14.22
CA GLY A 110 -13.45 1.87 14.62
C GLY A 110 -12.06 1.99 15.22
N ARG A 111 -11.32 0.89 15.41
CA ARG A 111 -9.91 0.97 15.80
C ARG A 111 -9.10 1.67 14.71
N THR A 112 -8.05 2.36 15.14
CA THR A 112 -7.01 2.92 14.27
C THR A 112 -5.62 2.61 14.81
N ALA A 113 -4.64 2.53 13.92
CA ALA A 113 -3.24 2.39 14.28
C ALA A 113 -2.38 3.13 13.28
N GLU A 114 -1.32 3.78 13.74
CA GLU A 114 -0.27 4.36 12.90
C GLU A 114 1.02 3.58 13.17
N VAL A 115 1.70 3.13 12.12
CA VAL A 115 2.95 2.36 12.24
C VAL A 115 4.01 2.95 11.30
N ASP A 116 5.20 3.20 11.84
CA ASP A 116 6.35 3.62 11.05
C ASP A 116 6.83 2.50 10.13
N LEU A 117 7.18 2.87 8.90
CA LEU A 117 7.81 1.97 7.94
C LEU A 117 9.32 1.92 8.16
N THR A 118 9.89 0.73 8.04
CA THR A 118 11.33 0.50 8.08
C THR A 118 11.77 -0.24 6.82
N ASP A 119 12.90 0.17 6.22
CA ASP A 119 13.48 -0.58 5.12
C ASP A 119 14.04 -1.91 5.64
N THR A 120 13.78 -2.99 4.91
CA THR A 120 14.26 -4.32 5.28
C THR A 120 14.45 -5.22 4.06
N GLN A 121 15.17 -6.31 4.26
CA GLN A 121 15.40 -7.33 3.24
C GLN A 121 14.50 -8.55 3.49
N PRO A 122 14.17 -9.32 2.43
CA PRO A 122 13.45 -10.58 2.55
C PRO A 122 14.13 -11.53 3.53
N LYS A 123 13.35 -12.00 4.50
CA LYS A 123 13.73 -13.04 5.45
C LYS A 123 13.15 -14.39 5.01
N LYS A 124 13.53 -15.45 5.72
CA LYS A 124 12.99 -16.79 5.47
C LYS A 124 11.46 -16.77 5.61
N GLY A 125 10.76 -17.20 4.57
CA GLY A 125 9.30 -17.19 4.49
C GLY A 125 8.73 -16.09 3.59
N ASP A 126 9.54 -15.10 3.21
CA ASP A 126 9.15 -14.11 2.21
C ASP A 126 9.46 -14.61 0.79
N THR A 127 8.58 -14.27 -0.14
CA THR A 127 8.90 -14.31 -1.57
C THR A 127 10.09 -13.39 -1.83
N THR A 128 11.15 -13.93 -2.42
CA THR A 128 12.37 -13.17 -2.71
C THR A 128 12.50 -13.00 -4.21
N VAL A 129 12.40 -11.74 -4.64
CA VAL A 129 12.68 -11.34 -6.03
C VAL A 129 14.09 -10.80 -6.11
N TYR A 130 14.79 -11.21 -7.16
CA TYR A 130 16.14 -10.78 -7.48
C TYR A 130 16.12 -9.96 -8.77
N TYR A 131 16.86 -8.85 -8.82
CA TYR A 131 16.91 -7.96 -9.97
C TYR A 131 18.34 -7.58 -10.36
N CYS A 132 18.55 -7.26 -11.63
CA CYS A 132 19.86 -6.85 -12.14
C CYS A 132 20.01 -5.32 -12.11
N PRO A 133 21.06 -4.76 -11.46
CA PRO A 133 21.26 -3.30 -11.43
C PRO A 133 21.51 -2.68 -12.82
N GLY A 134 21.97 -3.48 -13.80
CA GLY A 134 22.21 -3.00 -15.16
C GLY A 134 21.10 -3.29 -16.16
N HIS A 135 20.10 -4.10 -15.80
CA HIS A 135 18.91 -4.36 -16.62
C HIS A 135 17.69 -4.35 -15.68
N PRO A 136 17.07 -3.19 -15.47
CA PRO A 136 15.99 -3.03 -14.49
C PRO A 136 14.80 -3.98 -14.73
N ASP A 137 14.57 -4.38 -15.98
CA ASP A 137 13.50 -5.31 -16.37
C ASP A 137 13.86 -6.79 -16.14
N ALA A 138 15.09 -7.08 -15.71
CA ALA A 138 15.58 -8.45 -15.49
C ALA A 138 15.31 -8.89 -14.06
N THR A 139 14.16 -9.53 -13.82
CA THR A 139 13.80 -10.13 -12.52
C THR A 139 13.88 -11.65 -12.55
N GLN A 140 14.23 -12.26 -11.41
CA GLN A 140 14.32 -13.71 -11.22
C GLN A 140 13.93 -14.09 -9.79
N MET A 141 13.42 -15.31 -9.59
CA MET A 141 13.06 -15.82 -8.25
C MET A 141 14.22 -16.56 -7.56
N GLU A 142 15.31 -16.79 -8.27
CA GLU A 142 16.50 -17.49 -7.79
C GLU A 142 17.71 -16.55 -7.73
N PRO A 143 18.58 -16.69 -6.71
CA PRO A 143 19.84 -15.96 -6.67
C PRO A 143 20.78 -16.42 -7.79
N GLY A 144 21.71 -15.56 -8.18
CA GLY A 144 22.76 -15.92 -9.11
C GLY A 144 23.22 -14.76 -10.00
N ILE A 145 23.69 -15.11 -11.20
CA ILE A 145 24.14 -14.15 -12.21
C ILE A 145 22.97 -13.83 -13.14
N CYS A 146 22.82 -12.56 -13.48
CA CYS A 146 21.81 -12.12 -14.44
C CYS A 146 22.05 -12.78 -15.81
N LYS A 147 21.03 -13.49 -16.30
CA LYS A 147 21.09 -14.24 -17.56
C LYS A 147 21.11 -13.33 -18.79
N GLN A 148 20.60 -12.10 -18.66
CA GLN A 148 20.60 -11.13 -19.74
C GLN A 148 21.98 -10.47 -19.94
N CYS A 149 22.66 -10.08 -18.85
CA CYS A 149 23.98 -9.45 -18.96
C CYS A 149 25.13 -10.46 -18.93
N GLY A 150 24.92 -11.65 -18.35
CA GLY A 150 25.90 -12.71 -18.21
C GLY A 150 27.05 -12.44 -17.22
N GLY A 151 27.04 -11.32 -16.49
CA GLY A 151 28.20 -10.88 -15.71
C GLY A 151 27.96 -10.16 -14.38
N MET A 152 26.71 -9.81 -14.05
CA MET A 152 26.39 -9.15 -12.77
C MET A 152 25.62 -10.09 -11.85
N GLU A 153 25.97 -10.07 -10.58
CA GLU A 153 25.20 -10.70 -9.52
C GLU A 153 23.85 -10.00 -9.36
N LEU A 154 22.79 -10.78 -9.17
CA LEU A 154 21.46 -10.24 -8.92
C LEU A 154 21.35 -9.77 -7.47
N MET A 155 20.69 -8.64 -7.27
CA MET A 155 20.43 -8.07 -5.95
C MET A 155 19.03 -8.46 -5.48
N LYS A 156 18.86 -8.71 -4.19
CA LYS A 156 17.53 -8.90 -3.59
C LYS A 156 16.78 -7.59 -3.59
N GLN A 157 15.51 -7.62 -3.98
CA GLN A 157 14.61 -6.50 -3.77
C GLN A 157 14.35 -6.32 -2.26
N ASP A 158 14.59 -5.12 -1.75
CA ASP A 158 14.21 -4.71 -0.41
C ASP A 158 12.76 -4.18 -0.40
N PHE A 159 12.21 -3.96 0.79
CA PHE A 159 10.85 -3.44 0.94
C PHE A 159 10.70 -2.63 2.22
N LEU A 160 9.65 -1.82 2.27
CA LEU A 160 9.24 -1.13 3.48
C LEU A 160 8.33 -2.05 4.32
N PHE A 161 8.66 -2.21 5.60
CA PHE A 161 7.96 -3.08 6.52
C PHE A 161 7.29 -2.30 7.65
N ALA A 162 5.99 -2.52 7.82
CA ALA A 162 5.23 -2.09 8.99
C ALA A 162 4.89 -3.30 9.86
N PRO A 163 5.55 -3.48 11.02
CA PRO A 163 5.29 -4.60 11.92
C PRO A 163 3.90 -4.48 12.57
N MET A 164 3.05 -5.47 12.38
CA MET A 164 1.73 -5.55 13.02
C MET A 164 1.15 -6.97 12.97
N ASP A 165 0.35 -7.34 13.97
CA ASP A 165 -0.33 -8.64 13.97
C ASP A 165 -1.61 -8.57 13.12
N LEU A 166 -1.55 -9.16 11.92
CA LEU A 166 -2.68 -9.27 11.00
C LEU A 166 -3.36 -10.65 11.06
N SER A 167 -2.86 -11.57 11.90
CA SER A 167 -3.31 -12.98 11.92
C SER A 167 -4.80 -13.18 12.25
N LYS A 168 -5.47 -12.13 12.75
CA LYS A 168 -6.88 -12.14 13.16
C LYS A 168 -7.73 -11.07 12.46
N VAL A 169 -7.17 -10.40 11.47
CA VAL A 169 -7.91 -9.40 10.68
C VAL A 169 -8.67 -10.14 9.60
N ALA A 170 -9.98 -9.88 9.48
CA ALA A 170 -10.79 -10.49 8.43
C ALA A 170 -10.60 -9.71 7.12
N PRO A 171 -10.59 -10.38 5.95
CA PRO A 171 -10.66 -9.71 4.65
C PRO A 171 -11.79 -8.67 4.59
N GLY A 172 -11.52 -7.53 3.97
CA GLY A 172 -12.42 -6.38 3.85
C GLY A 172 -12.57 -5.54 5.13
N SER A 173 -12.08 -6.01 6.28
CA SER A 173 -12.33 -5.36 7.58
C SER A 173 -11.32 -4.26 7.96
N MET A 174 -10.29 -4.04 7.15
CA MET A 174 -9.24 -3.06 7.40
C MET A 174 -8.88 -2.32 6.10
N LYS A 175 -8.76 -1.00 6.19
CA LYS A 175 -8.13 -0.16 5.17
C LYS A 175 -6.76 0.31 5.67
N MET A 176 -5.77 0.25 4.81
CA MET A 176 -4.41 0.71 5.02
C MET A 176 -4.18 1.93 4.14
N THR A 177 -3.74 3.05 4.69
CA THR A 177 -3.24 4.20 3.91
C THR A 177 -1.75 4.33 4.13
N ALA A 178 -0.95 4.21 3.07
CA ALA A 178 0.50 4.38 3.14
C ALA A 178 0.87 5.82 2.76
N HIS A 179 1.81 6.39 3.50
CA HIS A 179 2.37 7.72 3.27
C HIS A 179 3.89 7.59 3.13
N LEU A 180 4.39 7.72 1.90
CA LEU A 180 5.79 7.51 1.55
C LEU A 180 6.47 8.82 1.18
N LYS A 181 7.74 8.96 1.54
CA LYS A 181 8.61 10.12 1.24
C LYS A 181 10.02 9.65 0.91
N GLY A 182 10.75 10.44 0.12
CA GLY A 182 12.13 10.13 -0.24
C GLY A 182 12.24 9.08 -1.35
N MET A 183 11.20 8.96 -2.17
CA MET A 183 11.23 8.15 -3.39
C MET A 183 12.09 8.85 -4.46
N GLY A 184 12.61 8.08 -5.41
CA GLY A 184 13.38 8.62 -6.53
C GLY A 184 12.48 9.21 -7.64
N GLY A 185 13.09 9.80 -8.65
CA GLY A 185 12.36 10.32 -9.82
C GLY A 185 11.64 11.64 -9.56
N ASP A 186 10.60 11.89 -10.36
CA ASP A 186 9.86 13.17 -10.40
C ASP A 186 8.72 13.25 -9.37
N GLU A 187 8.45 12.15 -8.66
CA GLU A 187 7.49 12.07 -7.57
C GLU A 187 8.20 11.60 -6.28
N PRO A 188 8.64 12.51 -5.40
CA PRO A 188 9.39 12.15 -4.19
C PRO A 188 8.51 11.68 -3.02
N GLU A 189 7.19 11.88 -3.11
CA GLU A 189 6.21 11.49 -2.09
C GLU A 189 5.01 10.79 -2.74
N ALA A 190 4.47 9.74 -2.11
CA ALA A 190 3.26 9.07 -2.56
C ALA A 190 2.32 8.83 -1.38
N THR A 191 1.02 8.79 -1.68
CA THR A 191 0.00 8.32 -0.75
C THR A 191 -0.99 7.46 -1.49
N PHE A 192 -1.23 6.25 -0.99
CA PHE A 192 -2.20 5.32 -1.56
C PHE A 192 -2.94 4.57 -0.46
N THR A 193 -4.12 4.03 -0.79
CA THR A 193 -4.96 3.30 0.17
C THR A 193 -5.37 1.96 -0.40
N GLU A 194 -5.14 0.91 0.38
CA GLU A 194 -5.53 -0.46 0.08
C GLU A 194 -6.54 -0.98 1.09
N THR A 195 -7.43 -1.86 0.64
CA THR A 195 -8.31 -2.61 1.55
C THR A 195 -7.75 -4.02 1.68
N PHE A 196 -7.48 -4.46 2.91
CA PHE A 196 -6.95 -5.80 3.17
C PHE A 196 -7.88 -6.88 2.62
N GLN A 197 -7.46 -7.63 1.60
CA GLN A 197 -8.27 -8.69 0.96
C GLN A 197 -7.95 -10.10 1.45
N GLY A 198 -7.01 -10.27 2.38
CA GLY A 198 -6.53 -11.57 2.82
C GLY A 198 -5.01 -11.64 2.80
N MET A 199 -4.46 -12.80 3.16
CA MET A 199 -3.02 -13.01 3.08
C MET A 199 -2.63 -13.30 1.63
N SER A 200 -1.41 -12.94 1.23
CA SER A 200 -0.95 -13.20 -0.15
C SER A 200 -0.95 -14.68 -0.52
N SER A 201 -0.80 -15.59 0.45
CA SER A 201 -0.91 -17.04 0.23
C SER A 201 -2.31 -17.53 -0.16
N ASP A 202 -3.34 -16.71 0.09
CA ASP A 202 -4.74 -17.08 -0.14
C ASP A 202 -5.24 -16.63 -1.52
N ILE A 203 -4.46 -15.82 -2.26
CA ILE A 203 -4.87 -15.22 -3.54
C ILE A 203 -4.74 -16.22 -4.72
N ASP A 204 -4.01 -17.33 -4.56
CA ASP A 204 -3.69 -18.26 -5.66
C ASP A 204 -4.63 -19.48 -5.80
N ASN A 205 -5.69 -19.62 -5.00
CA ASN A 205 -6.46 -20.88 -4.97
C ASN A 205 -7.82 -20.90 -5.71
N ASP A 206 -8.21 -19.81 -6.39
CA ASP A 206 -9.47 -19.77 -7.16
C ASP A 206 -9.25 -19.84 -8.70
N HIS A 207 -8.09 -20.31 -9.17
CA HIS A 207 -8.02 -20.83 -10.54
C HIS A 207 -8.57 -22.25 -10.57
N ASP A 208 -9.91 -22.29 -10.55
CA ASP A 208 -10.74 -23.46 -10.75
C ASP A 208 -10.17 -24.40 -11.81
N GLU A 209 -10.09 -25.65 -11.39
CA GLU A 209 -9.89 -26.84 -12.19
C GLU A 209 -10.82 -26.80 -13.42
N HIS A 210 -10.30 -26.37 -14.56
CA HIS A 210 -10.83 -26.83 -15.83
C HIS A 210 -10.45 -28.31 -15.96
N ASP A 211 -11.25 -29.16 -15.31
CA ASP A 211 -11.38 -30.59 -15.60
C ASP A 211 -11.81 -30.71 -17.07
N GLU A 212 -10.81 -30.74 -17.96
CA GLU A 212 -10.99 -31.20 -19.33
C GLU A 212 -11.31 -32.69 -19.27
N HIS A 213 -12.61 -33.00 -19.19
CA HIS A 213 -13.17 -34.28 -19.59
C HIS A 213 -12.75 -34.58 -21.03
N HIS A 214 -11.60 -35.23 -21.22
CA HIS A 214 -11.27 -35.94 -22.45
C HIS A 214 -12.21 -37.15 -22.53
N GLU A 215 -13.37 -36.96 -23.16
CA GLU A 215 -14.21 -38.08 -23.61
C GLU A 215 -13.39 -38.90 -24.63
N GLU A 216 -12.96 -40.09 -24.22
CA GLU A 216 -12.45 -41.12 -25.12
C GLU A 216 -13.52 -41.43 -26.17
N HIS A 217 -13.27 -41.05 -27.42
CA HIS A 217 -14.05 -41.52 -28.56
C HIS A 217 -13.86 -43.04 -28.72
N PRO A 218 -14.93 -43.86 -28.65
CA PRO A 218 -14.81 -45.25 -29.07
C PRO A 218 -14.78 -45.32 -30.59
N ASP A 219 -13.67 -45.85 -31.12
CA ASP A 219 -13.52 -46.28 -32.51
C ASP A 219 -14.67 -47.23 -32.89
N ALA A 220 -15.48 -46.81 -33.86
CA ALA A 220 -16.48 -47.67 -34.51
C ALA A 220 -15.94 -48.12 -35.87
N HIS A 221 -15.91 -49.45 -36.00
CA HIS A 221 -15.59 -50.32 -37.14
C HIS A 221 -15.92 -49.84 -38.56
#